data_AF-A0AAV7JGX0-F1
#
_entry.id   AF-A0AAV7JGX0-F1
#
_cell.length_a   1.000
_cell.length_b   1.000
_cell.length_c   1.000
_cell.angle_alpha   90.00
_cell.angle_beta   90.00
_cell.angle_gamma   90.00
#
_symmetry.space_group_name_H-M   'P 1'
#
loop_
_entity.id
_entity.type
_entity.pdbx_description
1 polymer ?
#
loop_
_entity_poly.entity_id
_entity_poly.type
_entity_poly.pdbx_seq_one_letter_code
_entity_poly.pdbx_strand_id
1 'polypeptide(L)'
;MGYKSINKSDTCEDIDECSGFNNCQHQCENTQGSFHCTCKEGYQLASNGYDCVDINECQEMNGGCELGCINYIGSFQCYCEYGYQLYNVASCQDEIQCDLVDEGPI
;
A
#
# COMPACT_ATOMS: atom_id res chain seq x y z
N MET A 1 7.61 -26.69 1.05
CA MET A 1 6.39 -27.22 0.42
C MET A 1 6.29 -28.69 0.75
N GLY A 2 5.21 -29.08 1.42
CA GLY A 2 4.84 -30.48 1.56
C GLY A 2 4.41 -30.85 2.97
N TYR A 3 4.47 -32.15 3.26
CA TYR A 3 3.98 -32.74 4.51
C TYR A 3 5.06 -33.58 5.19
N LYS A 4 5.01 -33.67 6.51
CA LYS A 4 5.85 -34.54 7.34
C LYS A 4 5.03 -35.68 7.93
N SER A 5 5.59 -36.90 7.94
CA SER A 5 4.98 -38.05 8.60
C SER A 5 5.21 -38.00 10.11
N ILE A 6 4.16 -38.17 10.91
CA ILE A 6 4.31 -38.27 12.37
C ILE A 6 4.65 -39.72 12.73
N ASN A 7 5.85 -39.99 13.25
CA ASN A 7 6.23 -41.27 13.89
C ASN A 7 5.79 -42.56 13.16
N LYS A 8 5.98 -42.68 11.83
CA LYS A 8 5.56 -43.84 11.02
C LYS A 8 4.04 -44.14 11.05
N SER A 9 3.22 -43.17 11.42
CA SER A 9 1.76 -43.18 11.18
C SER A 9 1.46 -42.94 9.70
N ASP A 10 0.35 -43.47 9.18
CA ASP A 10 -0.20 -43.13 7.85
C ASP A 10 -0.77 -41.71 7.78
N THR A 11 -0.63 -40.92 8.84
CA THR A 11 -1.09 -39.53 8.92
C THR A 11 0.06 -38.55 8.66
N CYS A 12 -0.13 -37.71 7.65
CA CYS A 12 0.79 -36.63 7.28
C CYS A 12 0.28 -35.30 7.84
N GLU A 13 1.16 -34.58 8.52
CA GLU A 13 0.93 -33.19 8.93
C GLU A 13 1.57 -32.26 7.92
N ASP A 14 0.92 -31.13 7.69
CA ASP A 14 1.49 -30.07 6.87
C ASP A 14 2.77 -29.50 7.50
N ILE A 15 3.74 -29.15 6.65
CA ILE A 15 4.95 -28.48 7.11
C ILE A 15 4.66 -27.00 7.16
N ASP A 16 4.62 -26.44 8.37
CA ASP A 16 4.51 -24.99 8.52
C ASP A 16 5.82 -24.30 8.10
N GLU A 17 5.85 -23.82 6.87
CA GLU A 17 7.00 -23.11 6.31
C GLU A 17 7.16 -21.68 6.86
N CYS A 18 6.12 -21.14 7.51
CA CYS A 18 6.16 -19.82 8.13
C CYS A 18 6.72 -19.83 9.56
N SER A 19 6.62 -20.96 10.26
CA SER A 19 7.19 -21.16 11.60
C SER A 19 8.74 -21.29 11.63
N GLY A 20 9.41 -21.21 10.48
CA GLY A 20 10.86 -21.31 10.33
C GLY A 20 11.49 -20.14 9.57
N PHE A 21 12.41 -20.44 8.65
CA PHE A 21 12.96 -19.46 7.70
C PHE A 21 11.96 -19.30 6.53
N ASN A 22 11.13 -18.27 6.58
CA ASN A 22 10.42 -17.82 5.39
C ASN A 22 11.25 -16.74 4.67
N ASN A 23 11.22 -16.77 3.34
CA ASN A 23 11.86 -15.75 2.50
C ASN A 23 10.90 -14.58 2.19
N CYS A 24 9.75 -14.49 2.86
CA CYS A 24 8.78 -13.44 2.59
C CYS A 24 9.29 -12.10 3.13
N GLN A 25 9.22 -11.04 2.32
CA GLN A 25 9.63 -9.71 2.77
C GLN A 25 8.70 -9.17 3.87
N HIS A 26 7.40 -9.46 3.78
CA HIS A 26 6.39 -8.98 4.72
C HIS A 26 5.74 -10.14 5.50
N GLN A 27 4.62 -10.67 5.02
CA GLN A 27 3.81 -11.64 5.73
C GLN A 27 3.93 -13.01 5.06
N CYS A 28 3.89 -14.07 5.86
CA CYS A 28 3.90 -15.46 5.41
C CYS A 28 2.61 -16.12 5.89
N GLU A 29 1.91 -16.75 4.96
CA GLU A 29 0.68 -17.51 5.22
C GLU A 29 0.90 -18.96 4.84
N ASN A 30 0.91 -19.82 5.85
CA ASN A 30 1.06 -21.25 5.65
C ASN A 30 -0.25 -21.83 5.11
N THR A 31 -0.17 -22.62 4.05
CA THR A 31 -1.32 -23.23 3.38
C THR A 31 -1.13 -24.74 3.30
N GLN A 32 -2.20 -25.46 3.00
CA GLN A 32 -2.09 -26.90 2.94
C GLN A 32 -1.15 -27.34 1.77
N GLY A 33 -0.01 -27.93 2.12
CA GLY A 33 1.04 -28.40 1.22
C GLY A 33 2.04 -27.33 0.76
N SER A 34 1.92 -26.08 1.23
CA SER A 34 2.73 -24.94 0.78
C SER A 34 2.64 -23.76 1.74
N PHE A 35 3.23 -22.64 1.35
CA PHE A 35 2.94 -21.32 1.89
C PHE A 35 2.82 -20.32 0.75
N HIS A 36 2.36 -19.12 1.06
CA HIS A 36 2.50 -17.98 0.17
C HIS A 36 2.82 -16.72 0.97
N CYS A 37 3.49 -15.78 0.31
CA CYS A 37 3.81 -14.49 0.90
C CYS A 37 2.71 -13.48 0.57
N THR A 38 2.39 -12.63 1.53
CA THR A 38 1.47 -11.50 1.36
C THR A 38 2.16 -10.20 1.74
N CYS A 39 1.72 -9.10 1.14
CA CYS A 39 2.29 -7.78 1.33
C CYS A 39 1.37 -6.90 2.18
N LYS A 40 1.98 -6.03 2.99
CA LYS A 40 1.25 -4.98 3.71
C LYS A 40 0.56 -4.03 2.73
N GLU A 41 -0.43 -3.31 3.24
CA GLU A 41 -1.09 -2.21 2.52
C GLU A 41 -0.05 -1.22 1.95
N GLY A 42 -0.28 -0.73 0.73
CA GLY A 42 0.66 0.10 -0.03
C GLY A 42 1.72 -0.68 -0.82
N TYR A 43 1.68 -2.02 -0.80
CA TYR A 43 2.65 -2.86 -1.52
C TYR A 43 1.95 -3.98 -2.29
N GLN A 44 2.57 -4.38 -3.40
CA GLN A 44 2.16 -5.53 -4.20
C GLN A 44 3.26 -6.59 -4.22
N LEU A 45 2.83 -7.86 -4.33
CA LEU A 45 3.76 -8.99 -4.39
C LEU A 45 4.50 -8.97 -5.72
N ALA A 46 5.83 -9.01 -5.67
CA ALA A 46 6.67 -9.08 -6.84
C ALA A 46 6.50 -10.41 -7.58
N SER A 47 6.93 -10.47 -8.84
CA SER A 47 6.83 -11.67 -9.68
C SER A 47 7.60 -12.88 -9.16
N ASN A 48 8.56 -12.67 -8.24
CA ASN A 48 9.26 -13.76 -7.57
C ASN A 48 8.43 -14.43 -6.46
N GLY A 49 7.30 -13.84 -6.06
CA GLY A 49 6.40 -14.38 -5.05
C GLY A 49 6.87 -14.19 -3.60
N TYR A 50 7.95 -13.43 -3.36
CA TYR A 50 8.56 -13.26 -2.04
C TYR A 50 8.72 -11.78 -1.63
N ASP A 51 9.15 -10.95 -2.58
CA ASP A 51 9.40 -9.54 -2.32
C ASP A 51 8.12 -8.72 -2.46
N CYS A 52 8.07 -7.60 -1.75
CA CYS A 52 6.98 -6.65 -1.80
C CYS A 52 7.50 -5.33 -2.36
N VAL A 53 6.95 -4.93 -3.49
CA VAL A 53 7.28 -3.65 -4.13
C VAL A 53 6.21 -2.63 -3.82
N ASP A 54 6.65 -1.39 -3.63
CA ASP A 54 5.79 -0.24 -3.45
C ASP A 54 4.77 -0.13 -4.59
N ILE A 55 3.50 0.11 -4.24
CA ILE A 55 2.48 0.48 -5.22
C ILE A 55 2.62 1.97 -5.43
N ASN A 56 2.81 2.42 -6.68
CA ASN A 56 2.76 3.84 -6.96
C ASN A 56 1.32 4.27 -7.26
N GLU A 57 0.59 4.68 -6.22
CA GLU A 57 -0.82 5.04 -6.37
C GLU A 57 -1.03 6.23 -7.31
N CYS A 58 -0.03 7.12 -7.46
CA CYS A 58 -0.11 8.26 -8.36
C CYS A 58 -0.13 7.88 -9.85
N GLN A 59 0.30 6.66 -10.21
CA GLN A 59 0.25 6.19 -11.60
C GLN A 59 -1.17 5.79 -12.04
N GLU A 60 -2.05 5.48 -11.09
CA GLU A 60 -3.42 5.06 -11.35
C GLU A 60 -4.38 6.17 -10.93
N MET A 61 -5.02 6.83 -11.90
CA MET A 61 -5.99 7.91 -11.66
C MET A 61 -5.49 8.99 -10.68
N ASN A 62 -4.19 9.31 -10.70
CA ASN A 62 -3.56 10.29 -9.80
C ASN A 62 -3.76 9.99 -8.30
N GLY A 63 -3.84 8.71 -7.90
CA GLY A 63 -4.15 8.31 -6.52
C GLY A 63 -5.54 8.74 -6.05
N GLY A 64 -6.43 9.15 -6.97
CA GLY A 64 -7.72 9.77 -6.63
C GLY A 64 -7.60 11.22 -6.15
N CYS A 65 -6.42 11.84 -6.22
CA CYS A 65 -6.20 13.24 -5.87
C CYS A 65 -6.79 14.18 -6.92
N GLU A 66 -7.40 15.28 -6.46
CA GLU A 66 -8.02 16.30 -7.34
C GLU A 66 -6.97 17.04 -8.18
N LEU A 67 -5.85 17.44 -7.58
CA LEU A 67 -4.78 18.17 -8.25
C LEU A 67 -3.48 17.35 -8.28
N GLY A 68 -2.73 17.33 -7.18
CA GLY A 68 -1.40 16.73 -7.14
C GLY A 68 -1.34 15.45 -6.30
N CYS A 69 -0.50 14.50 -6.72
CA CYS A 69 -0.18 13.28 -5.97
C CYS A 69 1.34 13.14 -5.81
N ILE A 70 1.79 12.75 -4.61
CA ILE A 70 3.18 12.37 -4.32
C ILE A 70 3.17 10.93 -3.80
N ASN A 71 3.96 10.09 -4.45
CA ASN A 71 4.16 8.71 -4.04
C ASN A 71 5.24 8.61 -2.95
N TYR A 72 4.97 7.84 -1.91
CA TYR A 72 5.91 7.51 -0.84
C TYR A 72 6.02 5.98 -0.71
N ILE A 73 7.07 5.52 -0.03
CA ILE A 73 7.23 4.07 0.20
C ILE A 73 6.15 3.58 1.17
N GLY A 74 5.20 2.81 0.66
CA GLY A 74 4.07 2.22 1.36
C GLY A 74 2.85 3.14 1.50
N SER A 75 2.83 4.29 0.85
CA SER A 75 1.68 5.21 0.86
C SER A 75 1.79 6.29 -0.21
N PHE A 76 0.75 7.11 -0.33
CA PHE A 76 0.80 8.34 -1.12
C PHE A 76 0.16 9.49 -0.35
N GLN A 77 0.33 10.70 -0.88
CA GLN A 77 -0.35 11.87 -0.36
C GLN A 77 -0.78 12.80 -1.49
N CYS A 78 -2.01 13.29 -1.39
CA CYS A 78 -2.50 14.36 -2.24
C CYS A 78 -2.00 15.72 -1.77
N TYR A 79 -1.74 16.62 -2.71
CA TYR A 79 -1.41 18.00 -2.43
C TYR A 79 -2.15 18.95 -3.38
N CYS A 80 -2.26 20.19 -2.95
CA CYS A 80 -2.88 21.26 -3.72
C CYS A 80 -1.82 22.23 -4.23
N GLU A 81 -2.06 22.82 -5.40
CA GLU A 81 -1.21 23.87 -5.94
C GLU A 81 -1.36 25.18 -5.16
N TYR A 82 -0.51 26.17 -5.45
CA TYR A 82 -0.56 27.47 -4.79
C TYR A 82 -1.94 28.13 -4.92
N GLY A 83 -2.46 28.67 -3.81
CA GLY A 83 -3.81 29.24 -3.75
C GLY A 83 -4.91 28.24 -3.40
N TYR A 84 -4.57 26.97 -3.15
CA TYR A 84 -5.53 25.95 -2.74
C TYR A 84 -5.07 25.23 -1.47
N GLN A 85 -6.02 24.95 -0.58
CA GLN A 85 -5.84 24.13 0.62
C GLN A 85 -6.45 22.76 0.46
N LEU A 86 -5.79 21.77 1.05
CA LEU A 86 -6.27 20.40 1.12
C LEU A 86 -7.46 20.34 2.09
N TYR A 87 -8.68 20.25 1.55
CA TYR A 87 -9.92 20.23 2.33
C TYR A 87 -10.19 18.87 2.96
N ASN A 88 -9.86 17.79 2.25
CA ASN A 88 -9.88 16.42 2.75
C ASN A 88 -8.67 15.67 2.16
N VAL A 89 -8.57 14.36 2.36
CA VAL A 89 -7.41 13.57 1.91
C VAL A 89 -7.14 13.60 0.39
N ALA A 90 -8.06 14.10 -0.43
CA ALA A 90 -7.96 14.12 -1.89
C ALA A 90 -8.40 15.43 -2.57
N SER A 91 -9.25 16.25 -1.94
CA SER A 91 -9.85 17.43 -2.56
C SER A 91 -9.19 18.74 -2.15
N CYS A 92 -9.13 19.68 -3.09
CA CYS A 92 -8.57 21.00 -2.93
C CYS A 92 -9.69 22.05 -2.93
N GLN A 93 -9.62 22.99 -2.00
CA GLN A 93 -10.48 24.17 -1.99
C GLN A 93 -9.63 25.42 -2.08
N ASP A 94 -10.13 26.39 -2.83
CA ASP A 94 -9.49 27.70 -2.93
C ASP A 94 -9.25 28.24 -1.52
N GLU A 95 -7.99 28.49 -1.17
CA GLU A 95 -7.72 29.34 -0.03
C GLU A 95 -8.29 30.68 -0.42
N ILE A 96 -9.45 31.06 0.13
CA ILE A 96 -9.98 32.40 -0.07
C ILE A 96 -8.84 33.35 0.26
N GLN A 97 -8.19 33.87 -0.79
CA GLN A 97 -7.21 34.91 -0.66
C GLN A 97 -8.04 36.12 -0.31
N CYS A 98 -8.36 36.24 0.97
CA CYS A 98 -8.93 37.43 1.57
C CYS A 98 -7.85 38.50 1.47
N ASP A 99 -7.64 39.04 0.27
CA ASP A 99 -6.96 40.30 0.06
C ASP A 99 -7.49 40.97 -1.23
N LEU A 100 -8.35 41.97 -0.96
CA LEU A 100 -8.41 43.26 -1.65
C LEU A 100 -9.09 43.32 -3.03
N VAL A 101 -10.43 43.18 -3.06
CA VAL A 101 -11.18 44.25 -3.73
C VAL A 101 -11.30 45.39 -2.72
N ASP A 102 -10.37 46.34 -2.84
CA ASP A 102 -10.45 47.63 -2.19
C ASP A 102 -11.83 48.22 -2.53
N GLU A 103 -12.71 48.33 -1.54
CA GLU A 103 -13.89 49.21 -1.61
C GLU A 103 -13.37 50.66 -1.64
N GLY A 104 -12.74 51.05 -2.74
CA GLY A 104 -12.31 52.41 -3.01
C GLY A 104 -13.51 53.23 -3.46
N PRO A 105 -13.69 54.47 -2.95
CA PRO A 105 -14.88 55.25 -3.23
C PRO A 105 -14.84 55.79 -4.65
N ILE A 106 -15.91 55.57 -5.42
CA ILE A 106 -16.29 56.41 -6.56
C ILE A 106 -17.77 56.76 -6.44
#